data_AF-A0A430Q0D5-F1
#
_entry.id   AF-A0A430Q0D5-F1
#
_cell.length_a   1.000
_cell.length_b   1.000
_cell.length_c   1.000
_cell.angle_alpha   90.00
_cell.angle_beta   90.00
_cell.angle_gamma   90.00
#
_symmetry.space_group_name_H-M   'P 1'
#
loop_
_entity.id
_entity.type
_entity.pdbx_description
1 polymer ?
#
loop_
_entity_poly.entity_id
_entity_poly.type
_entity_poly.pdbx_seq_one_letter_code
_entity_poly.pdbx_strand_id
1 'polypeptide(L)'
;MFVQHLKQLGVNTDGISRTSMDSTGVASITVDTRTGGNQIIIVPGANMLVSEKDISLAEKLALLDTKVMVCQFEINPTATLYSLRLGRAKGVKTILNPAPGPVASGNPEKLGNYELMEDILSNCDFVCPNESEFCSITESDSESLFSKDEIGSLNIDAFIPGLTYLLKKKIKYPIVTLGSKGVIAILSEQDMENIYAKDASEVARITFDNQKKLVVHFSAPSKIDVVDTTGAGDCFVGSLAYFVACHEDITLAEQIRRSVWVASQSIRKKGTQSSYLKRDELPDTLFALETFPWP
;
A
#
# COMPACT_ATOMS: atom_id res chain seq x y z
N MET A 1 20.02 11.26 13.70
CA MET A 1 19.90 11.76 12.32
C MET A 1 18.51 11.50 11.74
N PHE A 2 18.00 10.27 11.72
CA PHE A 2 16.69 9.93 11.14
C PHE A 2 15.49 10.71 11.73
N VAL A 3 15.37 10.79 13.07
CA VAL A 3 14.28 11.58 13.73
C VAL A 3 14.31 13.06 13.30
N GLN A 4 15.50 13.64 13.12
CA GLN A 4 15.61 15.04 12.70
C GLN A 4 15.18 15.24 11.24
N HIS A 5 15.51 14.28 10.37
CA HIS A 5 15.06 14.25 8.98
C HIS A 5 13.52 14.20 8.89
N LEU A 6 12.87 13.34 9.67
CA LEU A 6 11.40 13.28 9.73
C LEU A 6 10.78 14.61 10.19
N LYS A 7 11.36 15.27 11.21
CA LYS A 7 10.90 16.59 11.65
C LYS A 7 11.04 17.65 10.55
N GLN A 8 12.10 17.61 9.75
CA GLN A 8 12.28 18.53 8.61
C GLN A 8 11.23 18.31 7.51
N LEU A 9 10.69 17.09 7.40
CA LEU A 9 9.59 16.75 6.51
C LEU A 9 8.20 17.05 7.13
N GLY A 10 8.14 17.60 8.35
CA GLY A 10 6.89 17.92 9.03
C GLY A 10 6.18 16.73 9.68
N VAL A 11 6.86 15.58 9.83
CA VAL A 11 6.30 14.39 10.48
C VAL A 11 6.38 14.56 12.01
N ASN A 12 5.26 14.33 12.71
CA ASN A 12 5.26 14.25 14.17
C ASN A 12 6.04 13.00 14.62
N THR A 13 7.05 13.19 15.48
CA THR A 13 7.95 12.12 15.95
C THR A 13 7.72 11.69 17.39
N ASP A 14 6.66 12.14 18.06
CA ASP A 14 6.43 11.88 19.48
C ASP A 14 6.20 10.39 19.79
N GLY A 15 5.76 9.62 18.80
CA GLY A 15 5.61 8.16 18.89
C GLY A 15 6.88 7.35 18.62
N ILE A 16 8.03 7.98 18.35
CA ILE A 16 9.26 7.27 17.98
C ILE A 16 10.11 6.96 19.23
N SER A 17 10.11 5.69 19.64
CA SER A 17 10.99 5.16 20.68
C SER A 17 12.47 5.10 20.22
N ARG A 18 13.40 5.17 21.18
CA ARG A 18 14.83 4.95 20.96
C ARG A 18 15.32 3.86 21.91
N THR A 19 16.24 3.03 21.45
CA THR A 19 16.79 1.93 22.23
C THR A 19 18.29 1.82 22.03
N SER A 20 19.00 1.36 23.07
CA SER A 20 20.41 1.00 23.01
C SER A 20 20.62 -0.51 22.81
N MET A 21 19.53 -1.29 22.71
CA MET A 21 19.58 -2.75 22.60
C MET A 21 20.00 -3.23 21.20
N ASP A 22 19.78 -2.42 20.18
CA ASP A 22 20.17 -2.72 18.79
C ASP A 22 20.40 -1.43 18.00
N SER A 23 21.06 -1.56 16.87
CA SER A 23 21.26 -0.52 15.86
C SER A 23 19.96 -0.11 15.17
N THR A 24 19.92 1.09 14.58
CA THR A 24 18.84 1.46 13.65
C THR A 24 18.87 0.53 12.45
N GLY A 25 17.70 0.09 11.97
CA GLY A 25 17.61 -0.75 10.79
C GLY A 25 18.25 -0.10 9.55
N VAL A 26 18.88 -0.92 8.71
CA VAL A 26 19.56 -0.51 7.49
C VAL A 26 19.18 -1.46 6.36
N ALA A 27 18.93 -0.92 5.17
CA ALA A 27 18.85 -1.67 3.93
C ALA A 27 20.01 -1.25 3.02
N SER A 28 20.83 -2.22 2.60
CA SER A 28 21.85 -2.01 1.57
C SER A 28 21.28 -2.44 0.22
N ILE A 29 21.08 -1.48 -0.68
CA ILE A 29 20.49 -1.71 -1.99
C ILE A 29 21.59 -1.56 -3.04
N THR A 30 21.83 -2.62 -3.80
CA THR A 30 22.71 -2.61 -4.97
C THR A 30 21.85 -2.67 -6.22
N VAL A 31 22.04 -1.75 -7.16
CA VAL A 31 21.30 -1.70 -8.43
C VAL A 31 22.27 -1.93 -9.58
N ASP A 32 21.97 -2.91 -10.44
CA ASP A 32 22.66 -3.10 -11.70
C ASP A 32 22.22 -1.98 -12.67
N THR A 33 23.12 -1.06 -12.96
CA THR A 33 22.84 0.09 -13.83
C THR A 33 22.55 -0.30 -15.29
N ARG A 34 22.88 -1.52 -15.71
CA ARG A 34 22.67 -2.00 -17.08
C ARG A 34 21.30 -2.67 -17.24
N THR A 35 20.88 -3.46 -16.25
CA THR A 35 19.62 -4.22 -16.33
C THR A 35 18.48 -3.58 -15.54
N GLY A 36 18.80 -2.68 -14.60
CA GLY A 36 17.85 -2.12 -13.64
C GLY A 36 17.50 -3.08 -12.49
N GLY A 37 18.04 -4.29 -12.47
CA GLY A 37 17.81 -5.26 -11.39
C GLY A 37 18.42 -4.77 -10.06
N ASN A 38 17.75 -5.05 -8.94
CA ASN A 38 18.23 -4.68 -7.61
C ASN A 38 18.45 -5.90 -6.71
N GLN A 39 19.37 -5.77 -5.76
CA GLN A 39 19.56 -6.68 -4.63
C GLN A 39 19.49 -5.87 -3.35
N ILE A 40 18.70 -6.35 -2.39
CA ILE A 40 18.46 -5.64 -1.14
C ILE A 40 18.86 -6.56 0.02
N ILE A 41 19.79 -6.11 0.84
CA ILE A 41 20.17 -6.78 2.09
C ILE A 41 19.61 -5.94 3.25
N ILE A 42 18.70 -6.53 4.02
CA ILE A 42 18.01 -5.84 5.11
C ILE A 42 18.57 -6.34 6.45
N VAL A 43 18.98 -5.41 7.29
CA VAL A 43 19.26 -5.61 8.72
C VAL A 43 18.22 -4.81 9.49
N PRO A 44 17.15 -5.42 10.01
CA PRO A 44 16.01 -4.65 10.52
C PRO A 44 16.29 -3.95 11.86
N GLY A 45 17.24 -4.46 12.65
CA GLY A 45 17.70 -3.86 13.91
C GLY A 45 16.54 -3.51 14.85
N ALA A 46 16.56 -2.27 15.35
CA ALA A 46 15.55 -1.73 16.27
C ALA A 46 14.10 -1.80 15.77
N ASN A 47 13.85 -1.95 14.46
CA ASN A 47 12.49 -2.11 13.92
C ASN A 47 11.80 -3.37 14.48
N MET A 48 12.56 -4.45 14.71
CA MET A 48 12.01 -5.68 15.30
C MET A 48 11.81 -5.62 16.81
N LEU A 49 12.29 -4.55 17.46
CA LEU A 49 12.09 -4.31 18.88
C LEU A 49 10.81 -3.51 19.18
N VAL A 50 10.15 -2.97 18.15
CA VAL A 50 8.82 -2.37 18.28
C VAL A 50 7.86 -3.41 18.84
N SER A 51 7.15 -3.04 19.89
CA SER A 51 6.31 -3.93 20.66
C SER A 51 4.92 -3.32 20.91
N GLU A 52 3.99 -4.14 21.43
CA GLU A 52 2.67 -3.68 21.85
C GLU A 52 2.74 -2.55 22.91
N LYS A 53 3.83 -2.48 23.69
CA LYS A 53 4.06 -1.40 24.66
C LYS A 53 4.27 -0.05 23.98
N ASP A 54 4.99 -0.04 22.85
CA ASP A 54 5.21 1.18 22.06
C ASP A 54 3.89 1.66 21.45
N ILE A 55 3.07 0.73 20.94
CA ILE A 55 1.74 1.05 20.40
C ILE A 55 0.80 1.56 21.49
N SER A 56 0.81 0.93 22.67
CA SER A 56 0.03 1.39 23.84
C SER A 56 0.47 2.78 24.31
N LEU A 57 1.76 3.11 24.19
CA LEU A 57 2.26 4.45 24.50
C LEU A 57 1.76 5.46 23.48
N ALA A 58 1.81 5.13 22.18
CA ALA A 58 1.29 5.99 21.13
C ALA A 58 -0.21 6.29 21.33
N GLU A 59 -1.00 5.31 21.76
CA GLU A 59 -2.40 5.52 22.16
C GLU A 59 -2.53 6.51 23.32
N LYS A 60 -1.74 6.34 24.39
CA LYS A 60 -1.77 7.24 25.56
C LYS A 60 -1.38 8.68 25.21
N LEU A 61 -0.56 8.85 24.18
CA LEU A 61 -0.17 10.15 23.64
C LEU A 61 -1.20 10.73 22.65
N ALA A 62 -2.38 10.12 22.52
CA ALA A 62 -3.44 10.51 21.59
C ALA A 62 -3.00 10.48 20.10
N LEU A 63 -1.94 9.75 19.76
CA LEU A 63 -1.46 9.64 18.37
C LEU A 63 -2.37 8.76 17.49
N LEU A 64 -3.28 8.00 18.12
CA LEU A 64 -4.28 7.19 17.44
C LEU A 64 -5.61 7.91 17.24
N ASP A 65 -5.74 9.17 17.64
CA ASP A 65 -6.89 10.03 17.32
C ASP A 65 -6.75 10.56 15.89
N THR A 66 -6.67 9.61 14.95
CA THR A 66 -6.43 9.83 13.52
C THR A 66 -7.54 9.19 12.68
N LYS A 67 -7.62 9.55 11.41
CA LYS A 67 -8.59 8.98 10.46
C LYS A 67 -8.10 7.69 9.80
N VAL A 68 -6.78 7.57 9.62
CA VAL A 68 -6.14 6.46 8.90
C VAL A 68 -4.93 5.97 9.68
N MET A 69 -4.78 4.65 9.75
CA MET A 69 -3.59 3.95 10.23
C MET A 69 -3.00 3.13 9.09
N VAL A 70 -1.69 3.25 8.88
CA VAL A 70 -0.96 2.49 7.84
C VAL A 70 0.03 1.55 8.53
N CYS A 71 0.05 0.28 8.12
CA CYS A 71 1.01 -0.71 8.60
C CYS A 71 1.71 -1.44 7.44
N GLN A 72 2.89 -1.98 7.74
CA GLN A 72 3.68 -2.85 6.86
C GLN A 72 4.23 -4.06 7.62
N PHE A 73 5.02 -4.90 6.96
CA PHE A 73 5.65 -6.10 7.54
C PHE A 73 7.13 -5.91 7.92
N GLU A 74 7.58 -4.68 8.11
CA GLU A 74 8.98 -4.33 8.47
C GLU A 74 9.22 -4.15 9.98
N ILE A 75 8.23 -4.44 10.82
CA ILE A 75 8.35 -4.46 12.28
C ILE A 75 7.92 -5.83 12.83
N ASN A 76 7.94 -5.99 14.15
CA ASN A 76 7.46 -7.21 14.79
C ASN A 76 6.00 -7.54 14.39
N PRO A 77 5.72 -8.74 13.85
CA PRO A 77 4.38 -9.16 13.43
C PRO A 77 3.29 -8.98 14.48
N THR A 78 3.60 -9.24 15.76
CA THR A 78 2.62 -9.08 16.84
C THR A 78 2.30 -7.61 17.09
N ALA A 79 3.27 -6.71 16.94
CA ALA A 79 3.05 -5.27 17.04
C ALA A 79 2.22 -4.74 15.87
N THR A 80 2.43 -5.24 14.64
CA THR A 80 1.58 -4.94 13.48
C THR A 80 0.13 -5.38 13.74
N LEU A 81 -0.08 -6.62 14.17
CA LEU A 81 -1.41 -7.14 14.48
C LEU A 81 -2.09 -6.33 15.60
N TYR A 82 -1.36 -6.03 16.67
CA TYR A 82 -1.87 -5.22 17.78
C TYR A 82 -2.29 -3.82 17.32
N SER A 83 -1.49 -3.18 16.46
CA SER A 83 -1.80 -1.87 15.87
C SER A 83 -3.11 -1.92 15.09
N LEU A 84 -3.26 -2.90 14.18
CA LEU A 84 -4.46 -3.05 13.35
C LEU A 84 -5.72 -3.33 14.19
N ARG A 85 -5.61 -4.20 15.21
CA ARG A 85 -6.71 -4.48 16.15
C ARG A 85 -7.14 -3.20 16.89
N LEU A 86 -6.19 -2.42 17.36
CA LEU A 86 -6.46 -1.18 18.09
C LEU A 86 -7.06 -0.10 17.18
N GLY A 87 -6.52 0.07 15.97
CA GLY A 87 -7.07 0.98 14.95
C GLY A 87 -8.53 0.64 14.65
N ARG A 88 -8.82 -0.64 14.38
CA ARG A 88 -10.19 -1.13 14.14
C ARG A 88 -11.10 -0.89 15.34
N ALA A 89 -10.65 -1.16 16.56
CA ALA A 89 -11.43 -0.94 17.79
C ALA A 89 -11.79 0.54 18.00
N LYS A 90 -10.94 1.47 17.54
CA LYS A 90 -11.17 2.91 17.58
C LYS A 90 -11.94 3.46 16.37
N GLY A 91 -12.29 2.61 15.40
CA GLY A 91 -12.96 3.02 14.16
C GLY A 91 -12.06 3.78 13.18
N VAL A 92 -10.73 3.67 13.33
CA VAL A 92 -9.74 4.22 12.40
C VAL A 92 -9.70 3.36 11.15
N LYS A 93 -9.69 3.95 9.95
CA LYS A 93 -9.54 3.21 8.69
C LYS A 93 -8.14 2.58 8.65
N THR A 94 -8.05 1.27 8.47
CA THR A 94 -6.75 0.56 8.47
C THR A 94 -6.30 0.21 7.06
N ILE A 95 -5.07 0.61 6.72
CA ILE A 95 -4.40 0.29 5.46
C ILE A 95 -3.20 -0.60 5.75
N LEU A 96 -3.16 -1.78 5.15
CA LEU A 96 -1.99 -2.65 5.17
C LEU A 96 -1.30 -2.65 3.81
N ASN A 97 -0.02 -2.31 3.79
CA ASN A 97 0.88 -2.64 2.68
C ASN A 97 1.68 -3.88 3.10
N PRO A 98 1.33 -5.10 2.66
CA PRO A 98 1.92 -6.35 3.15
C PRO A 98 3.31 -6.61 2.54
N ALA A 99 4.20 -5.63 2.68
CA ALA A 99 5.55 -5.61 2.17
C ALA A 99 6.58 -5.69 3.33
N PRO A 100 7.60 -6.54 3.22
CA PRO A 100 7.77 -7.58 2.20
C PRO A 100 6.70 -8.67 2.32
N GLY A 101 6.46 -9.43 1.24
CA GLY A 101 5.50 -10.52 1.24
C GLY A 101 5.71 -11.52 2.39
N PRO A 102 4.63 -12.06 2.98
CA PRO A 102 4.73 -12.92 4.15
C PRO A 102 5.44 -14.24 3.80
N VAL A 103 6.40 -14.63 4.64
CA VAL A 103 7.09 -15.93 4.56
C VAL A 103 6.85 -16.69 5.84
N ALA A 104 6.59 -18.00 5.75
CA ALA A 104 6.47 -18.88 6.91
C ALA A 104 7.73 -18.78 7.78
N SER A 105 7.54 -18.57 9.08
CA SER A 105 8.61 -18.43 10.06
C SER A 105 9.51 -19.66 10.16
N GLY A 106 8.98 -20.84 9.81
CA GLY A 106 9.62 -22.13 10.04
C GLY A 106 9.82 -22.47 11.52
N ASN A 107 9.26 -21.67 12.45
CA ASN A 107 9.42 -21.80 13.88
C ASN A 107 8.05 -21.74 14.59
N PRO A 108 7.53 -22.87 15.10
CA PRO A 108 6.23 -22.92 15.79
C PRO A 108 6.12 -21.99 17.01
N GLU A 109 7.24 -21.62 17.64
CA GLU A 109 7.26 -20.78 18.84
C GLU A 109 7.35 -19.27 18.52
N LYS A 110 7.64 -18.91 17.26
CA LYS A 110 7.79 -17.51 16.84
C LYS A 110 6.95 -17.23 15.60
N LEU A 111 5.69 -16.85 15.84
CA LEU A 111 4.74 -16.50 14.79
C LEU A 111 5.26 -15.33 13.95
N GLY A 112 5.33 -15.53 12.64
CA GLY A 112 5.63 -14.53 11.63
C GLY A 112 4.37 -13.89 11.06
N ASN A 113 4.55 -13.01 10.07
CA ASN A 113 3.42 -12.41 9.36
C ASN A 113 2.57 -13.45 8.62
N TYR A 114 3.19 -14.54 8.13
CA TYR A 114 2.46 -15.63 7.47
C TYR A 114 1.52 -16.35 8.44
N GLU A 115 2.00 -16.73 9.63
CA GLU A 115 1.19 -17.42 10.63
C GLU A 115 0.07 -16.53 11.20
N LEU A 116 0.30 -15.21 11.27
CA LEU A 116 -0.68 -14.23 11.75
C LEU A 116 -1.58 -13.66 10.65
N MET A 117 -1.43 -14.11 9.40
CA MET A 117 -2.05 -13.47 8.24
C MET A 117 -3.57 -13.37 8.34
N GLU A 118 -4.25 -14.44 8.79
CA GLU A 118 -5.71 -14.44 8.96
C GLU A 118 -6.19 -13.32 9.88
N ASP A 119 -5.55 -13.21 11.03
CA ASP A 119 -5.85 -12.21 12.05
C ASP A 119 -5.50 -10.81 11.56
N ILE A 120 -4.38 -10.65 10.85
CA ILE A 120 -3.94 -9.37 10.29
C ILE A 120 -4.96 -8.88 9.25
N LEU A 121 -5.27 -9.69 8.23
CA LEU A 121 -6.17 -9.32 7.14
C LEU A 121 -7.58 -9.02 7.65
N SER A 122 -8.07 -9.79 8.62
CA SER A 122 -9.39 -9.56 9.21
C SER A 122 -9.48 -8.26 10.02
N ASN A 123 -8.37 -7.54 10.26
CA ASN A 123 -8.35 -6.23 10.90
C ASN A 123 -8.02 -5.07 9.93
N CYS A 124 -8.00 -5.33 8.61
CA CYS A 124 -7.71 -4.34 7.58
C CYS A 124 -8.98 -3.89 6.82
N ASP A 125 -9.13 -2.58 6.57
CA ASP A 125 -10.12 -2.07 5.60
C ASP A 125 -9.55 -2.12 4.17
N PHE A 126 -8.29 -1.72 4.01
CA PHE A 126 -7.56 -1.70 2.75
C PHE A 126 -6.34 -2.62 2.82
N VAL A 127 -6.08 -3.39 1.76
CA VAL A 127 -4.86 -4.18 1.61
C VAL A 127 -4.26 -3.89 0.24
N CYS A 128 -3.02 -3.40 0.25
CA CYS A 128 -2.35 -2.79 -0.91
C CYS A 128 -1.06 -3.53 -1.34
N PRO A 129 -1.11 -4.81 -1.75
CA PRO A 129 0.08 -5.55 -2.17
C PRO A 129 0.52 -5.15 -3.58
N ASN A 130 1.80 -5.38 -3.91
CA ASN A 130 2.23 -5.56 -5.30
C ASN A 130 1.88 -6.96 -5.84
N GLU A 131 2.23 -7.25 -7.10
CA GLU A 131 1.93 -8.55 -7.71
C GLU A 131 2.52 -9.73 -6.93
N SER A 132 3.79 -9.63 -6.51
CA SER A 132 4.49 -10.70 -5.81
C SER A 132 3.95 -10.96 -4.41
N GLU A 133 3.58 -9.90 -3.71
CA GLU A 133 2.96 -9.95 -2.39
C GLU A 133 1.53 -10.48 -2.47
N PHE A 134 0.77 -10.06 -3.50
CA PHE A 134 -0.57 -10.57 -3.77
C PHE A 134 -0.52 -12.08 -3.96
N CYS A 135 0.35 -12.56 -4.85
CA CYS A 135 0.58 -13.99 -5.06
C CYS A 135 0.97 -14.74 -3.78
N SER A 136 1.82 -14.13 -2.94
CA SER A 136 2.26 -14.73 -1.67
C SER A 136 1.11 -14.88 -0.66
N ILE A 137 0.16 -13.95 -0.65
CA ILE A 137 -0.98 -13.93 0.28
C ILE A 137 -2.13 -14.81 -0.22
N THR A 138 -2.37 -14.82 -1.53
CA THR A 138 -3.50 -15.52 -2.15
C THR A 138 -3.14 -16.88 -2.73
N GLU A 139 -1.88 -17.31 -2.57
CA GLU A 139 -1.31 -18.54 -3.15
C GLU A 139 -1.57 -18.63 -4.67
N SER A 140 -1.57 -17.47 -5.33
CA SER A 140 -1.84 -17.35 -6.77
C SER A 140 -0.56 -17.44 -7.57
N ASP A 141 -0.65 -18.02 -8.77
CA ASP A 141 0.49 -18.12 -9.69
C ASP A 141 0.77 -16.77 -10.36
N SER A 142 1.97 -16.21 -10.13
CA SER A 142 2.39 -14.93 -10.71
C SER A 142 2.43 -14.93 -12.23
N GLU A 143 2.73 -16.07 -12.88
CA GLU A 143 2.76 -16.15 -14.34
C GLU A 143 1.34 -16.07 -14.93
N SER A 144 0.33 -16.45 -14.15
CA SER A 144 -1.07 -16.45 -14.60
C SER A 144 -1.70 -15.06 -14.61
N LEU A 145 -1.15 -14.10 -13.85
CA LEU A 145 -1.70 -12.74 -13.72
C LEU A 145 -1.59 -11.91 -15.00
N PHE A 146 -0.70 -12.31 -15.92
CA PHE A 146 -0.50 -11.62 -17.18
C PHE A 146 -0.92 -12.51 -18.34
N SER A 147 -1.47 -11.90 -19.39
CA SER A 147 -1.85 -12.64 -20.59
C SER A 147 -0.64 -13.24 -21.27
N LYS A 148 -0.79 -14.48 -21.76
CA LYS A 148 0.19 -15.14 -22.62
C LYS A 148 0.08 -14.68 -24.07
N ASP A 149 -1.09 -14.18 -24.47
CA ASP A 149 -1.41 -13.84 -25.86
C ASP A 149 -1.01 -12.40 -26.21
N GLU A 150 -1.05 -11.49 -25.24
CA GLU A 150 -0.67 -10.08 -25.42
C GLU A 150 0.28 -9.64 -24.31
N ILE A 151 1.55 -9.43 -24.69
CA ILE A 151 2.65 -9.08 -23.78
C ILE A 151 2.28 -7.84 -22.97
N GLY A 152 2.25 -8.01 -21.65
CA GLY A 152 2.01 -6.90 -20.72
C GLY A 152 0.53 -6.56 -20.49
N SER A 153 -0.41 -7.26 -21.11
CA SER A 153 -1.83 -7.16 -20.76
C SER A 153 -2.16 -8.00 -19.51
N LEU A 154 -3.18 -7.57 -18.77
CA LEU A 154 -3.62 -8.26 -17.55
C LEU A 154 -4.54 -9.43 -17.89
N ASN A 155 -4.38 -10.54 -17.19
CA ASN A 155 -5.34 -11.65 -17.21
C ASN A 155 -6.35 -11.46 -16.07
N ILE A 156 -7.47 -10.80 -16.35
CA ILE A 156 -8.45 -10.41 -15.33
C ILE A 156 -9.03 -11.63 -14.59
N ASP A 157 -9.26 -12.73 -15.30
CA ASP A 157 -9.79 -13.97 -14.71
C ASP A 157 -8.83 -14.58 -13.67
N ALA A 158 -7.52 -14.38 -13.82
CA ALA A 158 -6.53 -14.85 -12.86
C ALA A 158 -6.51 -14.03 -11.55
N PHE A 159 -6.90 -12.76 -11.58
CA PHE A 159 -7.00 -11.92 -10.38
C PHE A 159 -8.24 -12.24 -9.54
N ILE A 160 -9.34 -12.63 -10.18
CA ILE A 160 -10.65 -12.78 -9.52
C ILE A 160 -10.61 -13.72 -8.29
N PRO A 161 -10.00 -14.92 -8.33
CA PRO A 161 -9.94 -15.81 -7.18
C PRO A 161 -9.21 -15.19 -5.98
N GLY A 162 -8.04 -14.57 -6.20
CA GLY A 162 -7.26 -13.94 -5.14
C GLY A 162 -7.93 -12.69 -4.57
N LEU A 163 -8.50 -11.83 -5.42
CA LEU A 163 -9.27 -10.67 -4.97
C LEU A 163 -10.52 -11.10 -4.17
N THR A 164 -11.21 -12.16 -4.61
CA THR A 164 -12.35 -12.73 -3.88
C THR A 164 -11.93 -13.36 -2.56
N TYR A 165 -10.75 -13.99 -2.49
CA TYR A 165 -10.17 -14.47 -1.24
C TYR A 165 -9.98 -13.32 -0.24
N LEU A 166 -9.44 -12.18 -0.68
CA LEU A 166 -9.27 -11.01 0.18
C LEU A 166 -10.62 -10.46 0.68
N LEU A 167 -11.66 -10.44 -0.15
CA LEU A 167 -13.02 -10.11 0.31
C LEU A 167 -13.54 -11.08 1.39
N LYS A 168 -13.28 -12.39 1.25
CA LYS A 168 -13.66 -13.39 2.27
C LYS A 168 -12.96 -13.16 3.61
N LYS A 169 -11.79 -12.49 3.61
CA LYS A 169 -11.09 -12.04 4.82
C LYS A 169 -11.64 -10.74 5.40
N LYS A 170 -12.80 -10.28 4.91
CA LYS A 170 -13.49 -9.04 5.34
C LYS A 170 -12.75 -7.75 5.00
N ILE A 171 -11.80 -7.81 4.07
CA ILE A 171 -11.16 -6.63 3.51
C ILE A 171 -12.19 -5.93 2.64
N LYS A 172 -12.39 -4.63 2.84
CA LYS A 172 -13.35 -3.85 2.05
C LYS A 172 -12.77 -3.49 0.68
N TYR A 173 -11.49 -3.14 0.66
CA TYR A 173 -10.81 -2.61 -0.52
C TYR A 173 -9.48 -3.34 -0.78
N PRO A 174 -9.53 -4.51 -1.44
CA PRO A 174 -8.36 -5.13 -2.05
C PRO A 174 -7.87 -4.27 -3.22
N ILE A 175 -6.61 -3.80 -3.17
CA ILE A 175 -6.01 -2.90 -4.16
C ILE A 175 -4.62 -3.41 -4.53
N VAL A 176 -4.46 -4.05 -5.69
CA VAL A 176 -3.17 -4.61 -6.12
C VAL A 176 -2.45 -3.61 -7.02
N THR A 177 -1.24 -3.19 -6.64
CA THR A 177 -0.38 -2.35 -7.48
C THR A 177 0.33 -3.20 -8.53
N LEU A 178 0.42 -2.71 -9.75
CA LEU A 178 0.87 -3.44 -10.95
C LEU A 178 2.03 -2.73 -11.68
N GLY A 179 2.83 -1.99 -10.93
CA GLY A 179 3.92 -1.16 -11.46
C GLY A 179 3.47 -0.22 -12.57
N SER A 180 4.09 -0.32 -13.75
CA SER A 180 3.78 0.50 -14.93
C SER A 180 2.38 0.26 -15.52
N LYS A 181 1.66 -0.77 -15.05
CA LYS A 181 0.28 -1.04 -15.45
C LYS A 181 -0.75 -0.39 -14.53
N GLY A 182 -0.31 0.27 -13.45
CA GLY A 182 -1.18 0.98 -12.51
C GLY A 182 -1.70 0.08 -11.40
N VAL A 183 -3.01 -0.02 -11.22
CA VAL A 183 -3.64 -0.68 -10.06
C VAL A 183 -4.89 -1.46 -10.50
N ILE A 184 -5.12 -2.65 -9.93
CA ILE A 184 -6.41 -3.34 -10.02
C ILE A 184 -7.05 -3.44 -8.64
N ALA A 185 -8.33 -3.13 -8.53
CA ALA A 185 -9.04 -3.09 -7.25
C ALA A 185 -10.45 -3.65 -7.34
N ILE A 186 -11.02 -4.05 -6.19
CA ILE A 186 -12.46 -4.27 -6.06
C ILE A 186 -13.10 -3.05 -5.42
N LEU A 187 -14.13 -2.51 -6.08
CA LEU A 187 -14.90 -1.35 -5.66
C LEU A 187 -16.41 -1.63 -5.73
N SER A 188 -17.22 -0.80 -5.06
CA SER A 188 -18.68 -0.77 -5.26
C SER A 188 -19.07 0.19 -6.39
N GLU A 189 -20.34 0.14 -6.82
CA GLU A 189 -20.88 1.12 -7.78
C GLU A 189 -20.81 2.55 -7.22
N GLN A 190 -21.00 2.73 -5.90
CA GLN A 190 -20.89 4.03 -5.24
C GLN A 190 -19.46 4.57 -5.24
N ASP A 191 -18.46 3.70 -5.05
CA ASP A 191 -17.04 4.08 -5.10
C ASP A 191 -16.61 4.58 -6.49
N MET A 192 -17.37 4.22 -7.54
CA MET A 192 -17.15 4.58 -8.94
C MET A 192 -18.11 5.67 -9.44
N GLU A 193 -18.94 6.24 -8.57
CA GLU A 193 -19.93 7.23 -8.98
C GLU A 193 -19.26 8.45 -9.61
N ASN A 194 -19.84 8.95 -10.71
CA ASN A 194 -19.36 10.13 -11.43
C ASN A 194 -17.90 10.04 -11.95
N ILE A 195 -17.37 8.83 -12.14
CA ILE A 195 -16.08 8.61 -12.81
C ILE A 195 -16.26 8.66 -14.33
N TYR A 196 -15.78 9.75 -14.93
CA TYR A 196 -15.76 9.96 -16.39
C TYR A 196 -14.32 9.94 -16.93
N ALA A 197 -13.55 8.93 -16.51
CA ALA A 197 -12.12 8.84 -16.74
C ALA A 197 -11.76 7.71 -17.71
N LYS A 198 -10.76 7.94 -18.57
CA LYS A 198 -10.27 6.89 -19.50
C LYS A 198 -9.27 5.94 -18.85
N ASP A 199 -8.61 6.40 -17.80
CA ASP A 199 -7.64 5.65 -17.03
C ASP A 199 -8.27 4.74 -15.98
N ALA A 200 -9.58 4.83 -15.72
CA ALA A 200 -10.30 3.91 -14.85
C ALA A 200 -11.33 3.11 -15.67
N SER A 201 -11.17 1.79 -15.72
CA SER A 201 -12.03 0.91 -16.50
C SER A 201 -12.58 -0.22 -15.64
N GLU A 202 -13.90 -0.40 -15.68
CA GLU A 202 -14.52 -1.63 -15.17
C GLU A 202 -14.12 -2.80 -16.10
N VAL A 203 -13.41 -3.78 -15.56
CA VAL A 203 -12.85 -4.91 -16.33
C VAL A 203 -13.56 -6.23 -16.04
N ALA A 204 -14.26 -6.35 -14.91
CA ALA A 204 -15.16 -7.46 -14.60
C ALA A 204 -16.18 -7.08 -13.53
N ARG A 205 -17.23 -7.89 -13.41
CA ARG A 205 -18.20 -7.83 -12.30
C ARG A 205 -18.24 -9.16 -11.58
N ILE A 206 -18.25 -9.11 -10.25
CA ILE A 206 -18.44 -10.30 -9.41
C ILE A 206 -19.59 -10.07 -8.44
N THR A 207 -20.21 -11.17 -8.00
CA THR A 207 -21.20 -11.14 -6.92
C THR A 207 -20.56 -11.70 -5.66
N PHE A 208 -20.57 -10.91 -4.58
CA PHE A 208 -20.05 -11.31 -3.27
C PHE A 208 -21.05 -10.89 -2.19
N ASP A 209 -21.44 -11.80 -1.30
CA ASP A 209 -22.45 -11.57 -0.25
C ASP A 209 -23.75 -10.92 -0.76
N ASN A 210 -24.27 -11.40 -1.90
CA ASN A 210 -25.45 -10.87 -2.59
C ASN A 210 -25.33 -9.39 -3.05
N GLN A 211 -24.13 -8.83 -3.02
CA GLN A 211 -23.83 -7.50 -3.55
C GLN A 211 -23.02 -7.62 -4.83
N LYS A 212 -23.30 -6.74 -5.79
CA LYS A 212 -22.44 -6.58 -6.96
C LYS A 212 -21.18 -5.82 -6.55
N LYS A 213 -20.03 -6.32 -7.00
CA LYS A 213 -18.74 -5.65 -6.87
C LYS A 213 -18.12 -5.51 -8.25
N LEU A 214 -17.43 -4.39 -8.44
CA LEU A 214 -16.75 -4.05 -9.68
C LEU A 214 -15.27 -4.38 -9.51
N VAL A 215 -14.70 -5.10 -10.46
CA VAL A 215 -13.24 -5.19 -10.61
C VAL A 215 -12.84 -4.06 -11.55
N VAL A 216 -12.03 -3.14 -11.05
CA VAL A 216 -11.66 -1.92 -11.75
C VAL A 216 -10.16 -1.88 -11.94
N HIS A 217 -9.73 -1.61 -13.17
CA HIS A 217 -8.34 -1.36 -13.52
C HIS A 217 -8.12 0.14 -13.69
N PHE A 218 -7.16 0.67 -12.94
CA PHE A 218 -6.65 2.03 -13.02
C PHE A 218 -5.30 2.01 -13.72
N SER A 219 -5.25 2.47 -14.97
CA SER A 219 -4.03 2.46 -15.78
C SER A 219 -3.07 3.56 -15.34
N ALA A 220 -1.78 3.22 -15.18
CA ALA A 220 -0.74 4.24 -14.98
C ALA A 220 -0.51 5.05 -16.28
N PRO A 221 0.05 6.27 -16.20
CA PRO A 221 0.31 7.04 -17.41
C PRO A 221 1.37 6.35 -18.29
N SER A 222 1.08 6.23 -19.59
CA SER A 222 1.87 5.43 -20.54
C SER A 222 3.13 6.12 -21.07
N LYS A 223 3.24 7.45 -20.94
CA LYS A 223 4.37 8.25 -21.42
C LYS A 223 5.08 8.93 -20.26
N ILE A 224 5.88 8.16 -19.52
CA ILE A 224 6.67 8.66 -18.38
C ILE A 224 8.15 8.34 -18.60
N ASP A 225 8.99 9.34 -18.38
CA ASP A 225 10.44 9.17 -18.34
C ASP A 225 10.82 8.50 -17.02
N VAL A 226 10.99 7.18 -17.05
CA VAL A 226 11.35 6.39 -15.87
C VAL A 226 12.84 6.56 -15.57
N VAL A 227 13.16 7.00 -14.35
CA VAL A 227 14.53 7.19 -13.86
C VAL A 227 14.88 6.19 -12.77
N ASP A 228 14.01 6.01 -11.78
CA ASP A 228 14.20 5.11 -10.64
C ASP A 228 12.84 4.76 -10.01
N THR A 229 12.47 3.48 -9.98
CA THR A 229 11.17 3.05 -9.46
C THR A 229 11.17 2.77 -7.96
N THR A 230 12.31 2.93 -7.28
CA THR A 230 12.48 2.57 -5.87
C THR A 230 11.55 3.40 -4.98
N GLY A 231 10.67 2.71 -4.25
CA GLY A 231 9.71 3.34 -3.32
C GLY A 231 8.44 3.89 -3.97
N ALA A 232 8.15 3.59 -5.23
CA ALA A 232 6.90 4.00 -5.87
C ALA A 232 5.65 3.41 -5.18
N GLY A 233 5.74 2.17 -4.68
CA GLY A 233 4.68 1.53 -3.90
C GLY A 233 4.38 2.27 -2.60
N ASP A 234 5.42 2.66 -1.85
CA ASP A 234 5.24 3.47 -0.64
C ASP A 234 4.66 4.86 -0.95
N CYS A 235 5.07 5.46 -2.08
CA CYS A 235 4.49 6.72 -2.56
C CYS A 235 2.99 6.57 -2.86
N PHE A 236 2.59 5.46 -3.51
CA PHE A 236 1.19 5.15 -3.76
C PHE A 236 0.40 5.00 -2.45
N VAL A 237 0.87 4.15 -1.53
CA VAL A 237 0.19 3.87 -0.25
C VAL A 237 0.10 5.12 0.62
N GLY A 238 1.17 5.92 0.69
CA GLY A 238 1.18 7.19 1.41
C GLY A 238 0.22 8.22 0.80
N SER A 239 0.15 8.30 -0.53
CA SER A 239 -0.81 9.16 -1.22
C SER A 239 -2.25 8.71 -0.98
N LEU A 240 -2.51 7.40 -1.05
CA LEU A 240 -3.82 6.83 -0.78
C LEU A 240 -4.27 7.12 0.65
N ALA A 241 -3.37 6.93 1.63
CA ALA A 241 -3.65 7.26 3.03
C ALA A 241 -4.00 8.74 3.21
N TYR A 242 -3.28 9.64 2.54
CA TYR A 242 -3.58 11.07 2.54
C TYR A 242 -4.97 11.36 1.96
N PHE A 243 -5.30 10.84 0.78
CA PHE A 243 -6.61 11.10 0.16
C PHE A 243 -7.76 10.49 0.97
N VAL A 244 -7.61 9.27 1.49
CA VAL A 244 -8.62 8.61 2.35
C VAL A 244 -8.87 9.38 3.65
N ALA A 245 -7.84 10.05 4.21
CA ALA A 245 -7.96 10.84 5.43
C ALA A 245 -8.49 12.26 5.17
N CYS A 246 -8.02 12.91 4.11
CA CYS A 246 -8.19 14.35 3.92
C CYS A 246 -9.25 14.71 2.87
N HIS A 247 -9.66 13.78 2.01
CA HIS A 247 -10.55 14.01 0.86
C HIS A 247 -11.69 13.00 0.84
N GLU A 248 -12.50 12.97 1.91
CA GLU A 248 -13.67 12.06 2.04
C GLU A 248 -14.87 12.47 1.18
N ASP A 249 -14.78 13.64 0.56
CA ASP A 249 -15.74 14.31 -0.31
C ASP A 249 -15.59 13.94 -1.79
N ILE A 250 -14.51 13.27 -2.17
CA ILE A 250 -14.33 12.65 -3.48
C ILE A 250 -14.47 11.12 -3.38
N THR A 251 -14.82 10.47 -4.48
CA THR A 251 -15.00 9.02 -4.51
C THR A 251 -13.68 8.28 -4.32
N LEU A 252 -13.75 7.04 -3.80
CA LEU A 252 -12.55 6.21 -3.61
C LEU A 252 -11.81 5.97 -4.94
N ALA A 253 -12.53 5.87 -6.06
CA ALA A 253 -11.91 5.80 -7.37
C ALA A 253 -11.05 7.03 -7.67
N GLU A 254 -11.49 8.26 -7.37
CA GLU A 254 -10.64 9.46 -7.49
C GLU A 254 -9.43 9.40 -6.56
N GLN A 255 -9.60 8.94 -5.32
CA GLN A 255 -8.50 8.80 -4.36
C GLN A 255 -7.42 7.84 -4.90
N ILE A 256 -7.83 6.70 -5.48
CA ILE A 256 -6.92 5.73 -6.11
C ILE A 256 -6.25 6.33 -7.36
N ARG A 257 -7.03 6.93 -8.28
CA ARG A 257 -6.52 7.57 -9.50
C ARG A 257 -5.43 8.58 -9.18
N ARG A 258 -5.72 9.52 -8.28
CA ARG A 258 -4.76 10.55 -7.87
C ARG A 258 -3.50 9.94 -7.24
N SER A 259 -3.65 8.87 -6.46
CA SER A 259 -2.52 8.14 -5.86
C SER A 259 -1.64 7.44 -6.91
N VAL A 260 -2.24 6.81 -7.92
CA VAL A 260 -1.51 6.23 -9.07
C VAL A 260 -0.71 7.33 -9.78
N TRP A 261 -1.33 8.48 -10.01
CA TRP A 261 -0.66 9.60 -10.68
C TRP A 261 0.51 10.14 -9.84
N VAL A 262 0.34 10.36 -8.54
CA VAL A 262 1.43 10.84 -7.66
C VAL A 262 2.60 9.85 -7.63
N ALA A 263 2.33 8.55 -7.47
CA ALA A 263 3.37 7.52 -7.53
C ALA A 263 4.10 7.50 -8.88
N SER A 264 3.39 7.78 -9.97
CA SER A 264 3.99 7.88 -11.30
C SER A 264 4.92 9.10 -11.45
N GLN A 265 4.79 10.12 -10.60
CA GLN A 265 5.72 11.26 -10.59
C GLN A 265 7.00 10.96 -9.79
N SER A 266 6.93 10.10 -8.75
CA SER A 266 8.11 9.75 -7.97
C SER A 266 9.16 9.05 -8.82
N ILE A 267 8.75 8.23 -9.80
CA ILE A 267 9.69 7.45 -10.60
C ILE A 267 10.54 8.28 -11.59
N ARG A 268 10.24 9.57 -11.71
CA ARG A 268 10.92 10.53 -12.60
C ARG A 268 12.19 11.13 -11.99
N LYS A 269 12.47 10.87 -10.71
CA LYS A 269 13.65 11.34 -9.98
C LYS A 269 14.35 10.15 -9.32
N LYS A 270 15.66 10.26 -9.08
CA LYS A 270 16.41 9.22 -8.36
C LYS A 270 16.11 9.21 -6.86
N GLY A 271 16.17 8.02 -6.27
CA GLY A 271 16.06 7.80 -4.84
C GLY A 271 14.63 7.64 -4.35
N THR A 272 14.48 7.13 -3.13
CA THR A 272 13.20 6.83 -2.50
C THR A 272 12.51 8.10 -2.00
N GLN A 273 12.68 8.47 -0.73
CA GLN A 273 12.01 9.67 -0.16
C GLN A 273 12.38 10.97 -0.88
N SER A 274 13.58 11.06 -1.45
CA SER A 274 14.05 12.24 -2.20
C SER A 274 13.32 12.45 -3.52
N SER A 275 12.65 11.43 -4.07
CA SER A 275 11.89 11.56 -5.31
C SER A 275 10.43 11.94 -5.09
N TYR A 276 9.92 11.84 -3.86
CA TYR A 276 8.53 12.15 -3.53
C TYR A 276 8.30 13.66 -3.65
N LEU A 277 7.31 14.03 -4.44
CA LEU A 277 6.95 15.43 -4.67
C LEU A 277 6.29 16.03 -3.43
N LYS A 278 6.65 17.27 -3.14
CA LYS A 278 5.98 18.09 -2.13
C LYS A 278 4.68 18.67 -2.66
N ARG A 279 3.83 19.16 -1.76
CA ARG A 279 2.50 19.72 -2.10
C ARG A 279 2.57 20.86 -3.13
N ASP A 280 3.61 21.69 -3.08
CA ASP A 280 3.84 22.83 -3.97
C ASP A 280 4.42 22.43 -5.34
N GLU A 281 4.90 21.19 -5.48
CA GLU A 281 5.34 20.62 -6.76
C GLU A 281 4.20 19.90 -7.51
N LEU A 282 3.04 19.73 -6.87
CA LEU A 282 1.88 19.02 -7.42
C LEU A 282 0.82 20.00 -7.94
N PRO A 283 0.09 19.67 -9.03
CA PRO A 283 -0.92 20.55 -9.59
C PRO A 283 -2.11 20.69 -8.63
N ASP A 284 -2.67 21.90 -8.51
CA ASP A 284 -3.78 22.15 -7.58
C ASP A 284 -5.06 21.39 -7.93
N THR A 285 -5.26 21.05 -9.20
CA THR A 285 -6.38 20.21 -9.66
C THR A 285 -6.39 18.82 -9.02
N LEU A 286 -5.22 18.33 -8.55
CA LEU A 286 -5.11 17.06 -7.82
C LEU A 286 -5.83 17.08 -6.46
N PHE A 287 -6.14 18.27 -5.93
CA PHE A 287 -6.75 18.45 -4.62
C PHE A 287 -8.12 19.12 -4.70
N ALA A 288 -8.61 19.35 -5.91
CA ALA A 288 -9.92 19.93 -6.16
C ALA A 288 -11.02 18.86 -6.02
N LEU A 289 -12.28 19.31 -5.90
CA LEU A 289 -13.44 18.41 -5.76
C LEU A 289 -13.80 17.77 -7.11
N GLU A 290 -13.49 18.46 -8.19
CA GLU A 290 -13.76 18.00 -9.54
C GLU A 290 -12.90 16.79 -9.91
N THR A 291 -13.36 16.01 -10.89
CA THR A 291 -12.59 14.90 -11.45
C THR A 291 -11.19 15.37 -11.85
N PHE A 292 -10.16 14.70 -11.34
CA PHE A 292 -8.80 15.06 -11.68
C PHE A 292 -8.56 14.82 -13.18
N PRO A 293 -8.14 15.86 -13.94
CA PRO A 293 -7.85 15.71 -15.35
C PRO A 293 -6.60 14.84 -15.53
N TRP A 294 -6.80 13.63 -16.03
CA TRP A 294 -5.71 12.72 -16.33
C TRP A 294 -4.91 13.26 -17.53
N PRO A 295 -3.60 13.51 -17.38
CA PRO A 295 -2.77 14.02 -18.47
C PRO A 295 -2.45 12.96 -19.54
#